data_AF-A0A8T5LQ88-F1
#
_entry.id   AF-A0A8T5LQ88-F1
#
_cell.length_a   1.000
_cell.length_b   1.000
_cell.length_c   1.000
_cell.angle_alpha   90.00
_cell.angle_beta   90.00
_cell.angle_gamma   90.00
#
_symmetry.space_group_name_H-M   'P 1'
#
loop_
_entity.id
_entity.type
_entity.pdbx_description
1 polymer ?
#
loop_
_entity_poly.entity_id
_entity_poly.type
_entity_poly.pdbx_seq_one_letter_code
_entity_poly.pdbx_strand_id
1 'polypeptide(L)'
;MKKEVLQNRLIFSLVKKFLFPRFLKLVKELKGAENIPRKGPFIIAANHVSYIDPPLLYSIFGEKREYKVHFLASIGIKWMWWIFGGQNFLRWAIGMIPTPERRGKKVKKPTIDYAVDVLKKG
;
A
#
# COMPACT_ATOMS: atom_id res chain seq x y z
N MET A 1 3.53 -20.16 -10.94
CA MET A 1 2.60 -19.71 -9.87
C MET A 1 3.13 -19.78 -8.44
N LYS A 2 3.18 -20.93 -7.72
CA LYS A 2 3.59 -20.92 -6.28
C LYS A 2 5.05 -20.47 -6.05
N LYS A 3 6.00 -20.88 -6.89
CA LYS A 3 7.42 -20.48 -6.80
C LYS A 3 7.67 -19.01 -7.14
N GLU A 4 7.00 -18.46 -8.16
CA GLU A 4 7.06 -17.02 -8.47
C GLU A 4 6.50 -16.16 -7.34
N VAL A 5 5.36 -16.55 -6.76
CA VAL A 5 4.77 -15.84 -5.60
C VAL A 5 5.72 -15.86 -4.40
N LEU A 6 6.49 -16.94 -4.22
CA LEU A 6 7.49 -17.06 -3.14
C LEU A 6 8.77 -16.25 -3.42
N GLN A 7 9.28 -16.29 -4.66
CA GLN A 7 10.42 -15.45 -5.08
C GLN A 7 10.07 -13.96 -4.98
N ASN A 8 8.86 -13.59 -5.38
CA ASN A 8 8.35 -12.23 -5.23
C ASN A 8 8.22 -11.84 -3.74
N ARG A 9 7.97 -12.78 -2.81
CA ARG A 9 7.97 -12.48 -1.36
C ARG A 9 9.35 -12.14 -0.85
N LEU A 10 10.37 -12.88 -1.26
CA LEU A 10 11.77 -12.66 -0.87
C LEU A 10 12.31 -11.35 -1.42
N ILE A 11 12.14 -11.13 -2.73
CA ILE A 11 12.53 -9.88 -3.41
C ILE A 11 11.81 -8.70 -2.76
N PHE A 12 10.51 -8.83 -2.50
CA PHE A 12 9.74 -7.77 -1.87
C PHE A 12 10.13 -7.51 -0.41
N SER A 13 10.46 -8.55 0.35
CA SER A 13 11.00 -8.40 1.71
C SER A 13 12.35 -7.67 1.70
N LEU A 14 13.18 -7.92 0.70
CA LEU A 14 14.46 -7.23 0.51
C LEU A 14 14.24 -5.77 0.09
N VAL A 15 13.44 -5.53 -0.95
CA VAL A 15 13.02 -4.19 -1.40
C VAL A 15 12.46 -3.40 -0.21
N LYS A 16 11.61 -4.02 0.62
CA LYS A 16 11.08 -3.38 1.83
C LYS A 16 12.17 -2.91 2.77
N LYS A 17 13.07 -3.83 3.12
CA LYS A 17 14.15 -3.61 4.08
C LYS A 17 15.18 -2.57 3.62
N PHE A 18 15.32 -2.36 2.30
CA PHE A 18 16.32 -1.43 1.76
C PHE A 18 15.73 -0.10 1.26
N LEU A 19 14.51 -0.05 0.72
CA LEU A 19 13.92 1.20 0.21
C LEU A 19 13.16 2.00 1.27
N PHE A 20 12.38 1.35 2.14
CA PHE A 20 11.49 2.07 3.08
C PHE A 20 12.19 2.82 4.23
N PRO A 21 13.33 2.36 4.80
CA PRO A 21 14.06 3.14 5.78
C PRO A 21 14.54 4.50 5.24
N ARG A 22 14.74 4.60 3.92
CA ARG A 22 15.20 5.84 3.28
C ARG A 22 14.11 6.90 3.23
N PHE A 23 12.85 6.51 2.98
CA PHE A 23 11.73 7.46 2.99
C PHE A 23 11.44 8.00 4.39
N LEU A 24 11.71 7.22 5.44
CA LEU A 24 11.58 7.70 6.81
C LEU A 24 12.51 8.90 7.10
N LYS A 25 13.67 8.99 6.46
CA LYS A 25 14.58 10.14 6.59
C LYS A 25 13.99 11.43 6.01
N LEU A 26 12.93 11.35 5.20
CA LEU A 26 12.20 12.52 4.69
C LEU A 26 11.23 13.06 5.74
N VAL A 27 10.89 12.29 6.77
CA VAL A 27 10.03 12.73 7.87
C VAL A 27 10.85 13.60 8.80
N LYS A 28 10.67 14.92 8.70
CA LYS A 28 11.30 15.88 9.60
C LYS A 28 10.76 15.79 11.02
N GLU A 29 9.45 15.63 11.16
CA GLU A 29 8.77 15.61 12.45
C GLU A 29 7.55 14.67 12.38
N LEU A 30 7.34 13.89 13.46
CA LEU A 30 6.17 13.03 13.63
C LEU A 30 5.53 13.33 14.99
N LYS A 31 4.38 14.00 14.98
CA LYS A 31 3.58 14.30 16.19
C LYS A 31 2.41 13.34 16.33
N GLY A 32 1.99 13.06 17.57
CA GLY A 32 0.81 12.22 17.83
C GLY A 32 1.03 10.75 17.52
N ALA A 33 2.27 10.28 17.56
CA ALA A 33 2.63 8.90 17.24
C ALA A 33 2.05 7.89 18.26
N GLU A 34 1.72 8.37 19.45
CA GLU A 34 1.02 7.72 20.55
C GLU A 34 -0.47 7.46 20.26
N ASN A 35 -1.09 8.23 19.36
CA ASN A 35 -2.50 8.07 18.96
C ASN A 35 -2.70 6.91 17.97
N ILE A 36 -1.61 6.35 17.44
CA ILE A 36 -1.68 5.22 16.52
C ILE A 36 -2.13 3.99 17.33
N PRO A 37 -3.24 3.33 16.94
CA PRO A 37 -3.69 2.11 17.60
C PRO A 37 -2.55 1.10 17.71
N ARG A 38 -2.48 0.36 18.83
CA ARG A 38 -1.46 -0.69 19.04
C ARG A 38 -1.88 -2.05 18.51
N LYS A 39 -3.18 -2.26 18.31
CA LYS A 39 -3.78 -3.51 17.89
C LYS A 39 -5.01 -3.23 17.02
N GLY A 40 -5.30 -4.17 16.14
CA GLY A 40 -6.46 -4.13 15.26
C GLY A 40 -6.25 -3.28 14.00
N PRO A 41 -7.12 -3.48 12.99
CA PRO A 41 -7.12 -2.69 11.77
C PRO A 41 -7.64 -1.28 12.02
N PHE A 42 -7.12 -0.31 11.28
CA PHE A 42 -7.62 1.08 11.27
C PHE A 42 -7.46 1.70 9.90
N ILE A 43 -8.13 2.84 9.69
CA ILE A 43 -8.09 3.60 8.44
C ILE A 43 -7.21 4.83 8.65
N ILE A 44 -6.26 5.04 7.75
CA ILE A 44 -5.49 6.29 7.68
C ILE A 44 -6.18 7.20 6.68
N ALA A 45 -6.82 8.26 7.17
CA ALA A 45 -7.38 9.31 6.33
C ALA A 45 -6.36 10.46 6.26
N ALA A 46 -5.42 10.36 5.31
CA ALA A 46 -4.39 11.37 5.10
C ALA A 46 -4.74 12.25 3.89
N ASN A 47 -4.34 13.52 3.94
CA ASN A 47 -4.33 14.38 2.76
C ASN A 47 -3.36 13.80 1.72
N HIS A 48 -3.76 13.79 0.44
CA HIS A 48 -2.92 13.30 -0.65
C HIS A 48 -2.17 14.48 -1.29
N VAL A 49 -0.84 14.50 -1.11
CA VAL A 49 0.04 15.56 -1.62
C VAL A 49 0.81 15.07 -2.84
N SER A 50 1.23 13.80 -2.86
CA SER A 50 2.07 13.29 -3.94
C SER A 50 2.08 11.76 -4.08
N TYR A 51 2.67 11.27 -5.16
CA TYR A 51 2.86 9.82 -5.38
C TYR A 51 3.80 9.15 -4.36
N ILE A 52 4.54 9.92 -3.54
CA ILE A 52 5.42 9.38 -2.49
C ILE A 52 4.65 9.01 -1.22
N ASP A 53 3.40 9.44 -1.10
CA ASP A 53 2.62 9.27 0.13
C ASP A 53 2.47 7.79 0.51
N PRO A 54 2.13 6.85 -0.41
CA PRO A 54 2.04 5.44 -0.03
C PRO A 54 3.38 4.85 0.44
N PRO A 55 4.52 5.06 -0.24
CA PRO A 55 5.83 4.67 0.31
C PRO A 55 6.15 5.27 1.67
N LEU A 56 5.86 6.56 1.89
CA LEU A 56 6.14 7.25 3.15
C LEU A 56 5.30 6.69 4.30
N LEU A 57 4.00 6.51 4.08
CA LEU A 57 3.10 5.90 5.05
C LEU A 57 3.50 4.45 5.34
N TYR A 58 3.92 3.70 4.32
CA TYR A 58 4.46 2.36 4.52
C TYR A 58 5.67 2.37 5.47
N SER A 59 6.59 3.33 5.33
CA SER A 59 7.75 3.46 6.23
C SER A 59 7.37 3.78 7.68
N ILE A 60 6.36 4.61 7.89
CA ILE A 60 5.92 5.02 9.24
C ILE A 60 5.17 3.87 9.95
N PHE A 61 4.26 3.20 9.24
CA PHE A 61 3.34 2.24 9.84
C PHE A 61 3.77 0.78 9.62
N GLY A 62 4.29 0.44 8.44
CA GLY A 62 4.54 -0.95 8.05
C GLY A 62 5.86 -1.52 8.56
N GLU A 63 6.93 -0.74 8.55
CA GLU A 63 8.24 -1.22 9.03
C GLU A 63 8.39 -1.08 10.54
N LYS A 64 8.05 0.09 11.09
CA LYS A 64 8.24 0.36 12.53
C LYS A 64 7.18 -0.26 13.44
N ARG A 65 5.99 -0.53 12.91
CA ARG A 65 4.81 -0.90 13.71
C ARG A 65 4.11 -2.16 13.20
N GLU A 66 4.75 -2.87 12.27
CA GLU A 66 4.32 -4.17 11.75
C GLU A 66 2.92 -4.19 11.11
N TYR A 67 2.39 -3.03 10.69
CA TYR A 67 1.10 -2.95 10.02
C TYR A 67 1.18 -3.32 8.54
N LYS A 68 0.22 -4.10 8.05
CA LYS A 68 0.02 -4.25 6.60
C LYS A 68 -0.68 -3.00 6.07
N VAL A 69 0.08 -2.12 5.43
CA VAL A 69 -0.47 -0.90 4.84
C VAL A 69 -1.08 -1.21 3.48
N HIS A 70 -2.36 -0.86 3.35
CA HIS A 70 -3.11 -0.90 2.10
C HIS A 70 -3.52 0.53 1.71
N PHE A 71 -3.60 0.82 0.41
CA PHE A 71 -3.97 2.16 -0.05
C PHE A 71 -4.83 2.10 -1.31
N LEU A 72 -5.72 3.08 -1.47
CA LEU A 72 -6.56 3.22 -2.65
C LEU A 72 -5.76 3.92 -3.76
N ALA A 73 -5.76 3.36 -4.97
CA ALA A 73 -5.16 4.03 -6.12
C ALA A 73 -5.91 3.74 -7.41
N SER A 74 -5.86 4.69 -8.34
CA SER A 74 -6.53 4.55 -9.63
C SER A 74 -5.84 3.49 -10.49
N ILE A 75 -6.64 2.65 -11.13
CA ILE A 75 -6.21 1.71 -12.17
C ILE A 75 -5.51 2.44 -13.34
N GLY A 76 -5.77 3.74 -13.48
CA GLY A 76 -5.24 4.62 -14.52
C GLY A 76 -3.76 4.98 -14.44
N ILE A 77 -3.06 4.58 -13.38
CA ILE A 77 -1.62 4.83 -13.23
C ILE A 77 -0.84 3.88 -14.15
N LYS A 78 -0.87 4.16 -15.46
CA LYS A 78 -0.32 3.32 -16.52
C LYS A 78 1.20 3.20 -16.48
N TRP A 79 1.92 4.21 -16.01
CA TRP A 79 3.38 4.17 -15.90
C TRP A 79 3.86 3.10 -14.90
N MET A 80 3.09 2.85 -13.85
CA MET A 80 3.34 1.77 -12.89
C MET A 80 3.19 0.38 -13.53
N TRP A 81 2.34 0.26 -14.56
CA TRP A 81 2.19 -0.96 -15.36
C TRP A 81 3.50 -1.35 -16.05
N TRP A 82 4.22 -0.35 -16.57
CA TRP A 82 5.48 -0.51 -17.28
C TRP A 82 6.64 -0.86 -16.34
N ILE A 83 6.70 -0.23 -15.16
CA ILE A 83 7.78 -0.47 -14.19
C ILE A 83 7.65 -1.82 -13.47
N PHE A 84 6.42 -2.26 -13.18
CA PHE A 84 6.19 -3.39 -12.26
C PHE A 84 5.56 -4.62 -12.91
N GLY A 85 5.49 -4.70 -14.24
CA GLY A 85 5.02 -5.90 -14.95
C GLY A 85 3.52 -6.22 -14.75
N GLY A 86 2.71 -5.20 -14.42
CA GLY A 86 1.24 -5.29 -14.39
C GLY A 86 0.57 -5.10 -13.03
N GLN A 87 -0.74 -4.84 -13.05
CA GLN A 87 -1.56 -4.51 -11.87
C GLN A 87 -1.64 -5.61 -10.82
N ASN A 88 -1.48 -6.87 -11.22
CA ASN A 88 -1.54 -8.00 -10.29
C ASN A 88 -0.33 -8.02 -9.34
N PHE A 89 0.85 -7.65 -9.83
CA PHE A 89 2.04 -7.50 -9.00
C PHE A 89 1.87 -6.35 -8.00
N LEU A 90 1.36 -5.19 -8.44
CA LEU A 90 1.15 -4.03 -7.56
C LEU A 90 0.10 -4.28 -6.49
N ARG A 91 -1.03 -4.89 -6.85
CA ARG A 91 -2.09 -5.24 -5.91
C ARG A 91 -1.61 -6.25 -4.85
N TRP A 92 -0.75 -7.19 -5.24
CA TRP A 92 -0.24 -8.23 -4.36
C TRP A 92 0.99 -7.79 -3.54
N ALA A 93 1.91 -7.04 -4.14
CA ALA A 93 3.12 -6.56 -3.51
C ALA A 93 2.81 -5.35 -2.62
N ILE A 94 2.34 -4.23 -3.18
CA ILE A 94 2.29 -2.96 -2.46
C ILE A 94 0.98 -2.71 -1.70
N GLY A 95 0.04 -3.66 -1.68
CA GLY A 95 -1.22 -3.52 -0.94
C GLY A 95 -2.25 -2.61 -1.61
N MET A 96 -2.10 -2.33 -2.91
CA MET A 96 -2.99 -1.45 -3.66
C MET A 96 -4.41 -1.99 -3.77
N ILE A 97 -5.39 -1.18 -3.39
CA ILE A 97 -6.82 -1.40 -3.62
C ILE A 97 -7.24 -0.59 -4.86
N PRO A 98 -7.65 -1.25 -5.95
CA PRO A 98 -7.92 -0.54 -7.20
C PRO A 98 -9.21 0.28 -7.12
N THR A 99 -9.11 1.53 -7.56
CA THR A 99 -10.25 2.44 -7.78
C THR A 99 -10.46 2.67 -9.27
N PRO A 100 -11.72 2.74 -9.74
CA PRO A 100 -12.01 3.04 -11.13
C PRO A 100 -11.63 4.49 -11.47
N GLU A 101 -11.03 4.66 -12.64
CA GLU A 101 -10.44 5.91 -13.15
C GLU A 101 -11.48 7.01 -13.43
N ARG A 102 -12.73 6.63 -13.67
CA ARG A 102 -13.93 7.49 -13.80
C ARG A 102 -15.14 6.73 -13.25
N ARG A 103 -16.10 7.44 -12.64
CA ARG A 103 -17.47 6.93 -12.38
C ARG A 103 -18.00 6.34 -13.69
N GLY A 104 -17.95 5.01 -13.86
CA GLY A 104 -18.37 4.33 -15.10
C GLY A 104 -17.52 3.15 -15.55
N LYS A 105 -16.20 3.09 -15.22
CA LYS A 105 -15.42 1.87 -15.47
C LYS A 105 -15.76 0.82 -14.41
N LYS A 106 -16.27 -0.35 -14.83
CA LYS A 106 -16.59 -1.46 -13.93
C LYS A 106 -15.29 -2.07 -13.37
N VAL A 107 -15.07 -1.93 -12.07
CA VAL A 107 -14.14 -2.79 -11.32
C VAL A 107 -14.84 -4.13 -11.04
N LYS A 108 -14.12 -5.27 -11.15
CA LYS A 108 -14.70 -6.61 -10.93
C LYS A 108 -15.37 -6.77 -9.56
N LYS A 109 -14.87 -6.08 -8.54
CA LYS A 109 -15.44 -5.96 -7.20
C LYS A 109 -15.46 -4.48 -6.83
N PRO A 110 -16.55 -3.94 -6.26
CA PRO A 110 -16.57 -2.56 -5.78
C PRO A 110 -15.40 -2.31 -4.82
N THR A 111 -14.73 -1.17 -4.97
CA THR A 111 -13.54 -0.80 -4.17
C THR A 111 -13.86 -0.83 -2.67
N ILE A 112 -15.05 -0.38 -2.27
CA ILE A 112 -15.49 -0.36 -0.87
C ILE A 112 -15.55 -1.78 -0.31
N ASP A 113 -16.19 -2.72 -1.02
CA ASP A 113 -16.28 -4.11 -0.54
C ASP A 113 -14.90 -4.74 -0.37
N TYR A 114 -13.94 -4.38 -1.24
CA TYR A 114 -12.56 -4.85 -1.08
C TYR A 114 -11.88 -4.23 0.15
N ALA A 115 -12.07 -2.93 0.38
CA ALA A 115 -11.54 -2.26 1.57
C ALA A 115 -12.13 -2.85 2.86
N VAL A 116 -13.44 -3.14 2.88
CA VAL A 116 -14.10 -3.80 4.00
C VAL A 116 -13.54 -5.20 4.23
N ASP A 117 -13.34 -6.00 3.18
CA ASP A 117 -12.71 -7.32 3.31
C ASP A 117 -11.31 -7.26 3.90
N VAL A 118 -10.51 -6.26 3.51
CA VAL A 118 -9.15 -6.07 4.04
C VAL A 118 -9.24 -5.73 5.52
N LEU A 119 -10.09 -4.78 5.91
CA LEU A 119 -10.28 -4.42 7.31
C LEU A 119 -10.74 -5.61 8.16
N LYS A 120 -11.65 -6.45 7.65
CA LYS A 120 -12.11 -7.66 8.37
C LYS A 120 -11.02 -8.72 8.57
N LYS A 121 -9.95 -8.71 7.77
CA LYS A 121 -8.85 -9.68 7.84
C LYS A 121 -7.71 -9.27 8.79
N GLY A 122 -7.65 -7.99 9.17
CA GLY A 122 -6.47 -7.41 9.85
C GLY A 122 -5.26 -7.28 8.92
#